data_AF-A0A7W1GWK9-F1
#
_entry.id   AF-A0A7W1GWK9-F1
#
_cell.length_a   1.000
_cell.length_b   1.000
_cell.length_c   1.000
_cell.angle_alpha   90.00
_cell.angle_beta   90.00
_cell.angle_gamma   90.00
#
_symmetry.space_group_name_H-M   'P 1'
#
loop_
_entity.id
_entity.type
_entity.pdbx_description
1 polymer ?
#
loop_
_entity_poly.entity_id
_entity_poly.type
_entity_poly.pdbx_seq_one_letter_code
_entity_poly.pdbx_strand_id
1 'polypeptide(L)'
;MKKVFLCILMCASAGMTAAQGIGVTVDGRTVSFQGAGPMMMSGRVMVPLRGVLEAMGAYVEYRAATRTIIARRGNTDLELGLGDRSALVNGRTVMLDVPAATVMGSTMVPLRFMGESLGADVRWIESTKSVVISTTGGGDPGGGGNPPGGGGGGGNPPGGGGGALEIQSFSHDSTGWLRPGDVLQVSMVGTPNGQASFRIPGIVDNVAMREVNDGRYAGSWTVPPAGTAVNLAGASVLGVLRIGRDERLIQAANRLSVDTEAPRIATILPEANARVVRGQVSVSAVFDDGSGSGIDPATVRMIVNGRDVTDQATITPSFANLRPDQIIIGRNVATVSAEDRAGNRVSKSWAFTVADATSEIKLLTHDAPTRVEPGDVITVRLEGAKGGRATFDVGRNQNMPMSENPDGVYVGRYTVRRGEDLSNAPVIATLEVGNNKYTVEAKDRINASASTSELDAPKVTSPADGAKVNSPMVVRGTAAPNTKIRVKVEYTTSLLGAIAMSGTIGDQALTTDAQGNFRSAPFELDTPLGGQDTKFTITVIAISDAGKESPKKVVKVEKA
;
A
#
# COMPACT_ATOMS: atom_id res chain seq x y z
N MET A 1 15.88 -45.45 -29.94
CA MET A 1 14.63 -45.84 -29.25
C MET A 1 14.39 -44.91 -28.07
N LYS A 2 13.40 -44.02 -28.16
CA LYS A 2 12.41 -43.73 -27.11
C LYS A 2 11.48 -42.64 -27.65
N LYS A 3 10.22 -43.06 -27.83
CA LYS A 3 9.10 -42.27 -28.29
C LYS A 3 8.88 -41.12 -27.32
N VAL A 4 8.72 -39.90 -27.81
CA VAL A 4 8.08 -38.83 -27.02
C VAL A 4 6.76 -38.51 -27.69
N PHE A 5 5.72 -38.83 -26.94
CA PHE A 5 4.31 -38.69 -27.23
C PHE A 5 3.96 -37.20 -27.23
N LEU A 6 3.43 -36.69 -28.35
CA LEU A 6 2.85 -35.36 -28.44
C LEU A 6 1.53 -35.37 -27.66
N CYS A 7 1.58 -35.00 -26.38
CA CYS A 7 0.38 -34.76 -25.59
C CYS A 7 -0.08 -33.32 -25.87
N ILE A 8 -1.20 -33.20 -26.58
CA ILE A 8 -1.92 -31.94 -26.79
C ILE A 8 -2.28 -31.38 -25.41
N LEU A 9 -1.67 -30.26 -25.02
CA LEU A 9 -2.17 -29.43 -23.93
C LEU A 9 -2.62 -28.09 -24.51
N MET A 10 -3.91 -28.04 -24.80
CA MET A 10 -4.71 -26.87 -25.09
C MET A 10 -4.55 -25.88 -23.92
N CYS A 11 -3.84 -24.75 -24.11
CA CYS A 11 -3.75 -23.72 -23.08
C CYS A 11 -4.53 -22.48 -23.56
N ALA A 12 -5.69 -22.29 -22.93
CA ALA A 12 -6.66 -21.25 -23.21
C ALA A 12 -6.09 -19.83 -22.96
N SER A 13 -6.50 -18.91 -23.81
CA SER A 13 -6.22 -17.47 -23.74
C SER A 13 -6.75 -16.86 -22.45
N ALA A 14 -5.90 -16.20 -21.66
CA ALA A 14 -6.31 -15.33 -20.56
C ALA A 14 -6.38 -13.87 -21.08
N GLY A 15 -7.58 -13.27 -21.02
CA GLY A 15 -7.84 -11.90 -21.45
C GLY A 15 -7.36 -10.83 -20.45
N MET A 16 -6.94 -9.67 -20.95
CA MET A 16 -6.77 -8.47 -20.13
C MET A 16 -8.14 -7.98 -19.64
N THR A 17 -8.28 -7.83 -18.33
CA THR A 17 -9.48 -7.28 -17.68
C THR A 17 -9.27 -5.79 -17.45
N ALA A 18 -10.13 -4.95 -18.07
CA ALA A 18 -10.30 -3.55 -17.71
C ALA A 18 -10.61 -3.41 -16.21
N ALA A 19 -10.29 -2.28 -15.57
CA ALA A 19 -10.94 -1.92 -14.31
C ALA A 19 -12.44 -1.86 -14.61
N GLN A 20 -13.15 -2.92 -14.26
CA GLN A 20 -14.53 -3.07 -14.70
C GLN A 20 -15.34 -2.05 -13.90
N GLY A 21 -15.87 -1.04 -14.58
CA GLY A 21 -16.77 -0.03 -14.03
C GLY A 21 -18.09 -0.65 -13.58
N ILE A 22 -18.00 -1.49 -12.56
CA ILE A 22 -19.10 -2.23 -11.98
C ILE A 22 -19.67 -1.39 -10.85
N GLY A 23 -20.81 -0.76 -11.12
CA GLY A 23 -21.58 -0.06 -10.10
C GLY A 23 -22.25 -1.07 -9.16
N VAL A 24 -22.31 -0.76 -7.87
CA VAL A 24 -23.10 -1.55 -6.90
C VAL A 24 -24.11 -0.63 -6.28
N THR A 25 -25.38 -1.05 -6.30
CA THR A 25 -26.47 -0.39 -5.58
C THR A 25 -27.07 -1.33 -4.54
N VAL A 26 -27.38 -0.79 -3.37
CA VAL A 26 -28.09 -1.48 -2.28
C VAL A 26 -29.34 -0.68 -1.98
N ASP A 27 -30.52 -1.31 -2.11
CA ASP A 27 -31.83 -0.68 -1.91
C ASP A 27 -31.97 0.67 -2.67
N GLY A 28 -31.46 0.70 -3.90
CA GLY A 28 -31.46 1.88 -4.79
C GLY A 28 -30.36 2.91 -4.52
N ARG A 29 -29.54 2.75 -3.46
CA ARG A 29 -28.43 3.67 -3.12
C ARG A 29 -27.11 3.15 -3.69
N THR A 30 -26.34 4.01 -4.34
CA THR A 30 -25.01 3.65 -4.85
C THR A 30 -24.02 3.48 -3.69
N VAL A 31 -23.30 2.36 -3.69
CA VAL A 31 -22.25 2.07 -2.71
C VAL A 31 -20.92 2.62 -3.22
N SER A 32 -20.28 3.48 -2.41
CA SER A 32 -18.92 3.96 -2.67
C SER A 32 -17.91 3.09 -1.92
N PHE A 33 -16.86 2.66 -2.60
CA PHE A 33 -15.82 1.82 -2.03
C PHE A 33 -14.55 2.65 -1.77
N GLN A 34 -14.02 2.58 -0.55
CA GLN A 34 -12.72 3.14 -0.20
C GLN A 34 -11.67 2.02 -0.44
N GLY A 35 -10.93 2.07 -1.55
CA GLY A 35 -9.95 1.04 -1.93
C GLY A 35 -10.32 0.27 -3.21
N ALA A 36 -10.09 -1.04 -3.25
CA ALA A 36 -10.49 -1.85 -4.40
C ALA A 36 -12.02 -1.87 -4.56
N GLY A 37 -12.49 -1.60 -5.79
CA GLY A 37 -13.90 -1.69 -6.16
C GLY A 37 -14.30 -3.10 -6.65
N PRO A 38 -15.58 -3.29 -7.02
CA PRO A 38 -16.07 -4.55 -7.56
C PRO A 38 -15.37 -4.89 -8.87
N MET A 39 -15.07 -6.17 -9.10
CA MET A 39 -14.33 -6.60 -10.28
C MET A 39 -14.67 -8.04 -10.68
N MET A 40 -14.44 -8.37 -11.95
CA MET A 40 -14.57 -9.73 -12.43
C MET A 40 -13.30 -10.53 -12.13
N MET A 41 -13.44 -11.65 -11.43
CA MET A 41 -12.36 -12.61 -11.15
C MET A 41 -12.87 -14.02 -11.42
N SER A 42 -12.17 -14.78 -12.26
CA SER A 42 -12.51 -16.19 -12.60
C SER A 42 -13.97 -16.39 -13.07
N GLY A 43 -14.52 -15.44 -13.84
CA GLY A 43 -15.90 -15.53 -14.34
C GLY A 43 -16.97 -15.31 -13.26
N ARG A 44 -16.62 -14.68 -12.14
CA ARG A 44 -17.52 -14.26 -11.07
C ARG A 44 -17.29 -12.78 -10.77
N VAL A 45 -18.37 -12.06 -10.47
CA VAL A 45 -18.27 -10.71 -9.92
C VAL A 45 -17.86 -10.86 -8.45
N MET A 46 -16.73 -10.25 -8.11
CA MET A 46 -16.22 -10.14 -6.75
C MET A 46 -16.49 -8.73 -6.24
N VAL A 47 -16.96 -8.62 -5.00
CA VAL A 47 -17.35 -7.33 -4.42
C VAL A 47 -16.68 -7.15 -3.05
N PRO A 48 -16.26 -5.91 -2.68
CA PRO A 48 -15.74 -5.64 -1.36
C PRO A 48 -16.77 -5.96 -0.28
N LEU A 49 -16.49 -6.98 0.53
CA LEU A 49 -17.40 -7.55 1.52
C LEU A 49 -17.90 -6.48 2.49
N ARG A 50 -16.97 -5.68 3.05
CA ARG A 50 -17.28 -4.64 4.03
C ARG A 50 -18.21 -3.57 3.47
N GLY A 51 -17.89 -2.99 2.31
CA GLY A 51 -18.67 -1.88 1.75
C GLY A 51 -20.11 -2.26 1.41
N VAL A 52 -20.33 -3.49 0.95
CA VAL A 52 -21.70 -3.98 0.67
C VAL A 52 -22.45 -4.29 1.97
N LEU A 53 -21.81 -4.97 2.91
CA LEU A 53 -22.42 -5.29 4.20
C LEU A 53 -22.83 -4.03 4.97
N GLU A 54 -21.95 -3.03 5.03
CA GLU A 54 -22.22 -1.74 5.65
C GLU A 54 -23.37 -1.00 4.94
N ALA A 55 -23.40 -1.00 3.60
CA ALA A 55 -24.49 -0.41 2.84
C ALA A 55 -25.84 -1.11 3.06
N MET A 56 -25.82 -2.40 3.40
CA MET A 56 -27.00 -3.17 3.82
C MET A 56 -27.37 -2.96 5.30
N GLY A 57 -26.61 -2.16 6.05
CA GLY A 57 -26.82 -1.92 7.48
C GLY A 57 -26.29 -3.01 8.39
N ALA A 58 -25.39 -3.86 7.90
CA ALA A 58 -24.69 -4.85 8.71
C ALA A 58 -23.50 -4.22 9.43
N TYR A 59 -23.27 -4.63 10.68
CA TYR A 59 -22.04 -4.36 11.41
C TYR A 59 -20.95 -5.31 10.92
N VAL A 60 -19.74 -4.80 10.64
CA VAL A 60 -18.61 -5.62 10.16
C VAL A 60 -17.39 -5.41 11.07
N GLU A 61 -16.86 -6.50 11.59
CA GLU A 61 -15.67 -6.60 12.43
C GLU A 61 -14.59 -7.40 11.69
N TYR A 62 -13.34 -6.95 11.77
CA TYR A 62 -12.19 -7.75 11.32
C TYR A 62 -11.30 -8.07 12.52
N ARG A 63 -11.10 -9.36 12.79
CA ARG A 63 -10.20 -9.86 13.82
C ARG A 63 -8.85 -10.17 13.20
N ALA A 64 -7.90 -9.26 13.37
CA ALA A 64 -6.55 -9.41 12.82
C ALA A 64 -5.82 -10.65 13.37
N ALA A 65 -6.01 -10.97 14.66
CA ALA A 65 -5.37 -12.11 15.32
C ALA A 65 -5.72 -13.46 14.68
N THR A 66 -6.97 -13.63 14.22
CA THR A 66 -7.45 -14.88 13.58
C THR A 66 -7.66 -14.73 12.08
N ARG A 67 -7.42 -13.53 11.53
CA ARG A 67 -7.72 -13.14 10.14
C ARG A 67 -9.17 -13.41 9.74
N THR A 68 -10.10 -13.18 10.66
CA THR A 68 -11.53 -13.49 10.49
C THR A 68 -12.36 -12.23 10.35
N ILE A 69 -13.31 -12.22 9.43
CA ILE A 69 -14.32 -11.18 9.26
C ILE A 69 -15.61 -11.68 9.90
N ILE A 70 -16.17 -10.91 10.83
CA ILE A 70 -17.45 -11.18 11.44
C ILE A 70 -18.42 -10.09 10.99
N ALA A 71 -19.58 -10.47 10.48
CA ALA A 71 -20.61 -9.51 10.09
C ALA A 71 -21.95 -9.87 10.71
N ARG A 72 -22.69 -8.86 11.20
CA ARG A 72 -23.98 -9.05 11.88
C ARG A 72 -25.04 -8.12 11.32
N ARG A 73 -26.20 -8.66 10.95
CA ARG A 73 -27.37 -7.90 10.48
C ARG A 73 -28.65 -8.58 10.93
N GLY A 74 -29.42 -7.94 11.82
CA GLY A 74 -30.62 -8.54 12.38
C GLY A 74 -30.31 -9.88 13.05
N ASN A 75 -30.91 -10.97 12.56
CA ASN A 75 -30.66 -12.34 13.04
C ASN A 75 -29.60 -13.10 12.23
N THR A 76 -28.85 -12.41 11.37
CA THR A 76 -27.81 -13.02 10.53
C THR A 76 -26.42 -12.72 11.08
N ASP A 77 -25.72 -13.75 11.53
CA ASP A 77 -24.31 -13.76 11.91
C ASP A 77 -23.48 -14.44 10.82
N LEU A 78 -22.47 -13.75 10.30
CA LEU A 78 -21.53 -14.27 9.30
C LEU A 78 -20.12 -14.25 9.89
N GLU A 79 -19.37 -15.34 9.70
CA GLU A 79 -17.96 -15.44 10.05
C GLU A 79 -17.18 -16.00 8.85
N LEU A 80 -16.16 -15.29 8.38
CA LEU A 80 -15.37 -15.64 7.20
C LEU A 80 -13.88 -15.46 7.48
N GLY A 81 -13.09 -16.52 7.40
CA GLY A 81 -11.64 -16.43 7.42
C GLY A 81 -11.08 -15.93 6.08
N LEU A 82 -10.04 -15.08 6.13
CA LEU A 82 -9.32 -14.65 4.93
C LEU A 82 -8.59 -15.83 4.29
N GLY A 83 -8.85 -16.05 3.00
CA GLY A 83 -8.28 -17.16 2.23
C GLY A 83 -9.10 -18.44 2.29
N ASP A 84 -10.14 -18.49 3.13
CA ASP A 84 -11.01 -19.66 3.24
C ASP A 84 -11.98 -19.77 2.05
N ARG A 85 -12.33 -21.02 1.74
CA ARG A 85 -13.39 -21.37 0.78
C ARG A 85 -14.75 -21.58 1.43
N SER A 86 -14.86 -21.30 2.72
CA SER A 86 -16.09 -21.49 3.50
C SER A 86 -16.27 -20.34 4.48
N ALA A 87 -17.52 -20.01 4.76
CA ALA A 87 -17.94 -19.10 5.83
C ALA A 87 -18.94 -19.80 6.74
N LEU A 88 -19.08 -19.35 7.99
CA LEU A 88 -20.19 -19.72 8.86
C LEU A 88 -21.27 -18.65 8.74
N VAL A 89 -22.50 -19.05 8.46
CA VAL A 89 -23.68 -18.17 8.41
C VAL A 89 -24.70 -18.74 9.38
N ASN A 90 -25.02 -18.02 10.44
CA ASN A 90 -25.89 -18.48 11.54
C ASN A 90 -25.46 -19.84 12.10
N GLY A 91 -24.14 -20.04 12.22
CA GLY A 91 -23.52 -21.28 12.70
C GLY A 91 -23.52 -22.44 11.69
N ARG A 92 -23.98 -22.24 10.44
CA ARG A 92 -23.91 -23.25 9.37
C ARG A 92 -22.81 -22.92 8.38
N THR A 93 -22.03 -23.92 7.98
CA THR A 93 -20.99 -23.76 6.96
C THR A 93 -21.59 -23.59 5.57
N VAL A 94 -21.24 -22.50 4.91
CA VAL A 94 -21.60 -22.16 3.52
C VAL A 94 -20.31 -22.11 2.69
N MET A 95 -20.28 -22.81 1.56
CA MET A 95 -19.13 -22.85 0.67
C MET A 95 -19.15 -21.66 -0.31
N LEU A 96 -17.98 -21.09 -0.58
CA LEU A 96 -17.80 -20.06 -1.60
C LEU A 96 -17.38 -20.72 -2.93
N ASP A 97 -18.04 -20.37 -4.03
CA ASP A 97 -17.69 -20.83 -5.38
C ASP A 97 -16.24 -20.46 -5.78
N VAL A 98 -15.75 -19.32 -5.26
CA VAL A 98 -14.38 -18.83 -5.41
C VAL A 98 -13.91 -18.38 -4.03
N PRO A 99 -12.69 -18.73 -3.58
CA PRO A 99 -12.18 -18.33 -2.27
C PRO A 99 -12.25 -16.83 -2.04
N ALA A 100 -12.43 -16.42 -0.79
CA ALA A 100 -12.28 -15.02 -0.42
C ALA A 100 -10.83 -14.56 -0.70
N ALA A 101 -10.67 -13.42 -1.37
CA ALA A 101 -9.36 -12.92 -1.79
C ALA A 101 -9.11 -11.52 -1.22
N THR A 102 -7.86 -11.18 -0.93
CA THR A 102 -7.47 -9.82 -0.53
C THR A 102 -6.94 -9.08 -1.75
N VAL A 103 -7.54 -7.94 -2.09
CA VAL A 103 -7.12 -7.09 -3.21
C VAL A 103 -7.02 -5.64 -2.71
N MET A 104 -5.83 -5.05 -2.79
CA MET A 104 -5.54 -3.68 -2.30
C MET A 104 -6.06 -3.40 -0.88
N GLY A 105 -5.94 -4.38 0.03
CA GLY A 105 -6.39 -4.26 1.42
C GLY A 105 -7.89 -4.54 1.64
N SER A 106 -8.68 -4.75 0.59
CA SER A 106 -10.11 -5.12 0.68
C SER A 106 -10.32 -6.62 0.55
N THR A 107 -11.18 -7.18 1.39
CA THR A 107 -11.65 -8.57 1.23
C THR A 107 -12.74 -8.66 0.19
N MET A 108 -12.46 -9.41 -0.86
CA MET A 108 -13.32 -9.63 -2.00
C MET A 108 -14.01 -10.99 -1.87
N VAL A 109 -15.35 -10.99 -1.96
CA VAL A 109 -16.17 -12.21 -1.95
C VAL A 109 -17.02 -12.33 -3.22
N PRO A 110 -17.41 -13.54 -3.64
CA PRO A 110 -18.31 -13.73 -4.76
C PRO A 110 -19.67 -13.10 -4.47
N LEU A 111 -20.20 -12.37 -5.46
CA LEU A 111 -21.49 -11.70 -5.37
C LEU A 111 -22.66 -12.65 -5.00
N ARG A 112 -22.62 -13.90 -5.51
CA ARG A 112 -23.64 -14.91 -5.23
C ARG A 112 -23.69 -15.30 -3.75
N PHE A 113 -22.52 -15.47 -3.14
CA PHE A 113 -22.39 -15.78 -1.72
C PHE A 113 -23.03 -14.68 -0.85
N MET A 114 -22.91 -13.41 -1.26
CA MET A 114 -23.54 -12.27 -0.58
C MET A 114 -25.07 -12.33 -0.60
N GLY A 115 -25.67 -12.67 -1.75
CA GLY A 115 -27.13 -12.78 -1.86
C GLY A 115 -27.71 -13.93 -1.04
N GLU A 116 -27.08 -15.10 -1.15
CA GLU A 116 -27.54 -16.33 -0.48
C GLU A 116 -27.34 -16.30 1.04
N SER A 117 -26.24 -15.72 1.52
CA SER A 117 -25.88 -15.73 2.95
C SER A 117 -26.60 -14.65 3.77
N LEU A 118 -27.08 -13.59 3.12
CA LEU A 118 -27.65 -12.40 3.81
C LEU A 118 -29.15 -12.22 3.57
N GLY A 119 -29.78 -13.13 2.82
CA GLY A 119 -31.21 -13.07 2.49
C GLY A 119 -31.58 -11.87 1.62
N ALA A 120 -30.69 -11.46 0.71
CA ALA A 120 -30.92 -10.35 -0.21
C ALA A 120 -31.06 -10.86 -1.65
N ASP A 121 -31.96 -10.27 -2.42
CA ASP A 121 -32.05 -10.51 -3.86
C ASP A 121 -30.92 -9.74 -4.55
N VAL A 122 -30.10 -10.46 -5.31
CA VAL A 122 -28.91 -9.90 -5.95
C VAL A 122 -29.01 -10.15 -7.44
N ARG A 123 -29.09 -9.07 -8.21
CA ARG A 123 -29.20 -9.08 -9.66
C ARG A 123 -28.01 -8.41 -10.33
N TRP A 124 -27.46 -9.10 -11.32
CA TRP A 124 -26.52 -8.53 -12.27
C TRP A 124 -27.27 -7.96 -13.47
N ILE A 125 -27.04 -6.69 -13.78
CA ILE A 125 -27.60 -5.99 -14.94
C ILE A 125 -26.51 -5.85 -15.99
N GLU A 126 -26.56 -6.73 -16.99
CA GLU A 126 -25.54 -6.83 -18.05
C GLU A 126 -25.42 -5.53 -18.87
N SER A 127 -26.55 -4.88 -19.18
CA SER A 127 -26.58 -3.67 -20.03
C SER A 127 -25.90 -2.45 -19.39
N THR A 128 -25.92 -2.34 -18.06
CA THR A 128 -25.33 -1.24 -17.30
C THR A 128 -24.10 -1.66 -16.48
N LYS A 129 -23.66 -2.92 -16.64
CA LYS A 129 -22.59 -3.55 -15.85
C LYS A 129 -22.74 -3.26 -14.35
N SER A 130 -23.94 -3.41 -13.80
CA SER A 130 -24.23 -3.01 -12.42
C SER A 130 -24.79 -4.17 -11.60
N VAL A 131 -24.43 -4.19 -10.32
CA VAL A 131 -24.97 -5.10 -9.31
C VAL A 131 -26.07 -4.35 -8.55
N VAL A 132 -27.27 -4.91 -8.53
CA VAL A 132 -28.39 -4.41 -7.73
C VAL A 132 -28.67 -5.40 -6.61
N ILE A 133 -28.65 -4.91 -5.38
CA ILE A 133 -28.93 -5.68 -4.17
C ILE A 133 -30.21 -5.11 -3.56
N SER A 134 -31.21 -5.96 -3.37
CA SER A 134 -32.51 -5.61 -2.79
C SER A 134 -32.72 -6.45 -1.54
N THR A 135 -32.99 -5.80 -0.40
CA THR A 135 -33.25 -6.51 0.85
C THR A 135 -34.75 -6.66 1.06
N THR A 136 -35.30 -7.88 0.92
CA THR A 136 -36.73 -8.12 1.17
C THR A 136 -37.00 -8.20 2.67
N GLY A 137 -37.38 -7.07 3.27
CA GLY A 137 -37.78 -7.01 4.68
C GLY A 137 -37.76 -5.61 5.30
N GLY A 138 -38.53 -4.68 4.75
CA GLY A 138 -38.79 -3.35 5.31
C GLY A 138 -39.70 -2.57 4.37
N GLY A 139 -41.01 -2.63 4.61
CA GLY A 139 -42.07 -2.35 3.64
C GLY A 139 -42.13 -0.93 3.07
N ASP A 140 -42.67 -0.86 1.87
CA ASP A 140 -43.46 0.28 1.40
C ASP A 140 -44.76 0.35 2.23
N PRO A 141 -45.23 1.56 2.57
CA PRO A 141 -46.42 1.98 1.85
C PRO A 141 -46.34 3.45 1.40
N GLY A 142 -46.54 3.65 0.10
CA GLY A 142 -47.35 4.76 -0.39
C GLY A 142 -46.64 5.69 -1.36
N GLY A 143 -46.72 5.35 -2.65
CA GLY A 143 -46.88 6.39 -3.67
C GLY A 143 -48.28 6.99 -3.60
N GLY A 144 -48.35 8.32 -3.47
CA GLY A 144 -49.46 9.14 -3.99
C GLY A 144 -50.24 9.98 -2.97
N GLY A 145 -50.05 11.31 -3.04
CA GLY A 145 -51.06 12.31 -2.64
C GLY A 145 -50.57 13.40 -1.68
N ASN A 146 -50.29 14.59 -2.21
CA ASN A 146 -50.12 15.84 -1.44
C ASN A 146 -51.48 16.28 -0.83
N PRO A 147 -51.53 17.00 0.31
CA PRO A 147 -51.56 18.48 0.25
C PRO A 147 -50.89 19.22 1.44
N PRO A 148 -50.71 20.56 1.37
CA PRO A 148 -50.05 21.34 2.41
C PRO A 148 -51.01 22.00 3.43
N GLY A 149 -50.51 22.18 4.66
CA GLY A 149 -50.78 23.37 5.50
C GLY A 149 -51.78 23.26 6.66
N GLY A 150 -51.36 23.73 7.85
CA GLY A 150 -52.23 24.49 8.78
C GLY A 150 -52.38 24.00 10.22
N GLY A 151 -51.69 24.66 11.16
CA GLY A 151 -52.29 25.27 12.38
C GLY A 151 -52.58 24.43 13.65
N GLY A 152 -51.93 24.80 14.75
CA GLY A 152 -52.61 25.20 16.01
C GLY A 152 -52.74 24.21 17.19
N GLY A 153 -52.04 24.50 18.29
CA GLY A 153 -52.67 24.69 19.63
C GLY A 153 -52.75 23.52 20.64
N GLY A 154 -51.90 23.57 21.68
CA GLY A 154 -52.31 23.58 23.11
C GLY A 154 -52.64 22.28 23.87
N GLY A 155 -51.98 22.08 25.02
CA GLY A 155 -52.54 21.38 26.20
C GLY A 155 -51.71 20.22 26.81
N ASN A 156 -51.07 20.47 27.96
CA ASN A 156 -50.48 19.48 28.88
C ASN A 156 -51.59 18.89 29.80
N PRO A 157 -51.50 17.68 30.44
CA PRO A 157 -50.72 17.50 31.69
C PRO A 157 -50.23 16.02 31.95
N PRO A 158 -49.69 15.64 33.14
CA PRO A 158 -48.70 14.56 33.31
C PRO A 158 -49.29 13.19 33.65
N GLY A 159 -48.59 12.11 33.30
CA GLY A 159 -48.96 10.74 33.69
C GLY A 159 -47.78 9.77 33.54
N GLY A 160 -47.40 9.12 34.64
CA GLY A 160 -46.37 8.08 34.66
C GLY A 160 -46.85 6.72 34.15
N GLY A 161 -45.88 5.85 33.84
CA GLY A 161 -46.08 4.41 33.65
C GLY A 161 -45.57 3.89 32.31
N GLY A 162 -44.41 3.22 32.33
CA GLY A 162 -44.02 2.25 31.28
C GLY A 162 -43.40 2.85 30.01
N GLY A 163 -42.39 3.72 30.12
CA GLY A 163 -41.61 4.14 28.96
C GLY A 163 -40.83 2.97 28.37
N ALA A 164 -40.87 2.81 27.04
CA ALA A 164 -40.06 1.84 26.31
C ALA A 164 -38.57 1.99 26.70
N LEU A 165 -37.85 0.87 26.77
CA LEU A 165 -36.41 0.89 27.04
C LEU A 165 -35.69 1.74 25.97
N GLU A 166 -35.01 2.80 26.42
CA GLU A 166 -34.35 3.77 25.55
C GLU A 166 -32.98 4.18 26.10
N ILE A 167 -32.06 4.46 25.18
CA ILE A 167 -30.79 5.11 25.47
C ILE A 167 -30.77 6.43 24.70
N GLN A 168 -30.75 7.54 25.43
CA GLN A 168 -30.81 8.90 24.90
C GLN A 168 -29.44 9.38 24.42
N SER A 169 -28.38 9.05 25.17
CA SER A 169 -27.01 9.41 24.80
C SER A 169 -26.00 8.45 25.39
N PHE A 170 -24.86 8.33 24.70
CA PHE A 170 -23.73 7.54 25.14
C PHE A 170 -22.43 8.14 24.60
N SER A 171 -21.48 8.38 25.48
CA SER A 171 -20.24 9.08 25.16
C SER A 171 -19.08 8.62 26.04
N HIS A 172 -17.88 9.00 25.62
CA HIS A 172 -16.66 8.87 26.40
C HIS A 172 -15.82 10.15 26.29
N ASP A 173 -14.85 10.31 27.18
CA ASP A 173 -14.03 11.53 27.31
C ASP A 173 -12.73 11.55 26.48
N SER A 174 -12.32 10.41 25.89
CA SER A 174 -11.12 10.37 25.04
C SER A 174 -11.21 11.35 23.85
N THR A 175 -10.16 12.17 23.72
CA THR A 175 -9.95 13.15 22.63
C THR A 175 -8.79 12.79 21.70
N GLY A 176 -8.12 11.65 21.93
CA GLY A 176 -6.89 11.25 21.25
C GLY A 176 -6.48 9.83 21.59
N TRP A 177 -5.22 9.49 21.33
CA TRP A 177 -4.67 8.19 21.69
C TRP A 177 -4.57 8.07 23.21
N LEU A 178 -5.07 6.98 23.76
CA LEU A 178 -4.83 6.61 25.16
C LEU A 178 -3.61 5.69 25.26
N ARG A 179 -2.84 5.86 26.33
CA ARG A 179 -1.63 5.09 26.64
C ARG A 179 -1.80 4.24 27.91
N PRO A 180 -0.84 3.37 28.26
CA PRO A 180 -0.94 2.51 29.44
C PRO A 180 -1.25 3.30 30.71
N GLY A 181 -2.26 2.83 31.46
CA GLY A 181 -2.69 3.46 32.71
C GLY A 181 -3.67 4.62 32.58
N ASP A 182 -3.91 5.14 31.37
CA ASP A 182 -4.97 6.13 31.15
C ASP A 182 -6.34 5.52 31.49
N VAL A 183 -7.27 6.36 31.94
CA VAL A 183 -8.63 5.94 32.31
C VAL A 183 -9.62 6.57 31.34
N LEU A 184 -10.32 5.72 30.59
CA LEU A 184 -11.46 6.11 29.76
C LEU A 184 -12.70 6.25 30.66
N GLN A 185 -13.28 7.45 30.75
CA GLN A 185 -14.56 7.66 31.40
C GLN A 185 -15.69 7.53 30.38
N VAL A 186 -16.72 6.76 30.73
CA VAL A 186 -17.86 6.45 29.86
C VAL A 186 -19.15 6.88 30.55
N SER A 187 -20.00 7.60 29.83
CA SER A 187 -21.28 8.11 30.31
C SER A 187 -22.43 7.66 29.43
N MET A 188 -23.55 7.29 30.07
CA MET A 188 -24.79 6.92 29.38
C MET A 188 -25.98 7.64 30.03
N VAL A 189 -26.92 8.12 29.22
CA VAL A 189 -28.23 8.58 29.66
C VAL A 189 -29.30 7.71 29.02
N GLY A 190 -30.17 7.11 29.82
CA GLY A 190 -31.22 6.19 29.34
C GLY A 190 -32.30 5.96 30.39
N THR A 191 -33.13 4.94 30.18
CA THR A 191 -34.19 4.57 31.14
C THR A 191 -33.61 4.25 32.53
N PRO A 192 -34.14 4.79 33.65
CA PRO A 192 -33.64 4.52 35.01
C PRO A 192 -33.80 3.07 35.48
N ASN A 193 -33.04 2.69 36.53
CA ASN A 193 -33.07 1.38 37.19
C ASN A 193 -32.70 0.17 36.29
N GLY A 194 -31.97 0.42 35.20
CA GLY A 194 -31.48 -0.60 34.28
C GLY A 194 -30.08 -1.09 34.64
N GLN A 195 -29.71 -2.24 34.07
CA GLN A 195 -28.35 -2.74 34.09
C GLN A 195 -27.62 -2.17 32.88
N ALA A 196 -26.71 -1.22 33.13
CA ALA A 196 -25.89 -0.62 32.10
C ALA A 196 -24.49 -1.25 32.07
N SER A 197 -23.97 -1.48 30.87
CA SER A 197 -22.58 -1.84 30.65
C SER A 197 -22.06 -1.22 29.36
N PHE A 198 -20.75 -1.22 29.18
CA PHE A 198 -20.15 -0.94 27.88
C PHE A 198 -19.10 -1.97 27.49
N ARG A 199 -18.77 -1.98 26.22
CA ARG A 199 -17.73 -2.82 25.65
C ARG A 199 -16.94 -2.10 24.58
N ILE A 200 -15.68 -2.48 24.47
CA ILE A 200 -14.77 -2.06 23.42
C ILE A 200 -14.40 -3.35 22.67
N PRO A 201 -15.01 -3.63 21.50
CA PRO A 201 -14.82 -4.87 20.78
C PRO A 201 -13.35 -5.20 20.56
N GLY A 202 -12.96 -6.43 20.88
CA GLY A 202 -11.57 -6.88 20.79
C GLY A 202 -10.66 -6.49 21.97
N ILE A 203 -11.18 -5.74 22.95
CA ILE A 203 -10.44 -5.37 24.16
C ILE A 203 -11.18 -5.83 25.43
N VAL A 204 -12.45 -5.44 25.58
CA VAL A 204 -13.24 -5.72 26.78
C VAL A 204 -14.73 -5.80 26.45
N ASP A 205 -15.42 -6.81 26.95
CA ASP A 205 -16.77 -7.17 26.46
C ASP A 205 -17.95 -6.79 27.35
N ASN A 206 -17.73 -6.48 28.64
CA ASN A 206 -18.81 -6.18 29.57
C ASN A 206 -18.35 -5.40 30.81
N VAL A 207 -17.92 -4.16 30.62
CA VAL A 207 -17.57 -3.26 31.74
C VAL A 207 -18.86 -2.70 32.33
N ALA A 208 -19.15 -3.06 33.59
CA ALA A 208 -20.34 -2.59 34.28
C ALA A 208 -20.32 -1.07 34.48
N MET A 209 -21.47 -0.43 34.28
CA MET A 209 -21.69 0.98 34.57
C MET A 209 -22.63 1.11 35.77
N ARG A 210 -22.35 2.05 36.66
CA ARG A 210 -23.16 2.34 37.84
C ARG A 210 -24.13 3.47 37.55
N GLU A 211 -25.39 3.29 37.90
CA GLU A 211 -26.36 4.39 37.92
C GLU A 211 -25.97 5.37 39.04
N VAL A 212 -25.58 6.59 38.65
CA VAL A 212 -25.12 7.63 39.58
C VAL A 212 -26.24 8.61 39.93
N ASN A 213 -27.23 8.75 39.05
CA ASN A 213 -28.50 9.44 39.25
C ASN A 213 -29.54 8.74 38.37
N ASP A 214 -30.84 8.95 38.63
CA ASP A 214 -31.92 8.38 37.82
C ASP A 214 -31.66 8.53 36.31
N GLY A 215 -31.50 7.40 35.63
CA GLY A 215 -31.28 7.33 34.19
C GLY A 215 -29.90 7.78 33.72
N ARG A 216 -28.94 8.06 34.63
CA ARG A 216 -27.57 8.45 34.31
C ARG A 216 -26.60 7.40 34.85
N TYR A 217 -25.86 6.78 33.93
CA TYR A 217 -24.90 5.73 34.25
C TYR A 217 -23.47 6.20 33.94
N ALA A 218 -22.54 5.87 34.82
CA ALA A 218 -21.13 6.14 34.66
C ALA A 218 -20.32 4.84 34.80
N GLY A 219 -19.33 4.67 33.95
CA GLY A 219 -18.35 3.58 34.03
C GLY A 219 -16.97 4.06 33.63
N SER A 220 -15.97 3.26 33.95
CA SER A 220 -14.58 3.57 33.60
C SER A 220 -13.85 2.31 33.17
N TRP A 221 -12.93 2.46 32.24
CA TRP A 221 -11.99 1.40 31.86
C TRP A 221 -10.57 1.94 31.86
N THR A 222 -9.65 1.23 32.51
CA THR A 222 -8.23 1.59 32.55
C THR A 222 -7.49 0.84 31.45
N VAL A 223 -6.72 1.57 30.66
CA VAL A 223 -5.88 0.99 29.62
C VAL A 223 -4.86 0.04 30.27
N PRO A 224 -4.71 -1.20 29.77
CA PRO A 224 -3.78 -2.19 30.30
C PRO A 224 -2.34 -1.67 30.39
N PRO A 225 -1.51 -2.24 31.28
CA PRO A 225 -0.11 -1.87 31.39
C PRO A 225 0.65 -2.14 30.08
N ALA A 226 1.79 -1.46 29.94
CA ALA A 226 2.68 -1.64 28.79
C ALA A 226 3.04 -3.12 28.59
N GLY A 227 3.08 -3.57 27.33
CA GLY A 227 3.37 -4.96 26.96
C GLY A 227 2.15 -5.86 26.77
N THR A 228 0.92 -5.36 26.98
CA THR A 228 -0.33 -6.09 26.70
C THR A 228 -0.68 -6.10 25.18
N ALA A 229 0.07 -5.36 24.35
CA ALA A 229 -0.09 -5.26 22.89
C ALA A 229 -1.52 -4.88 22.45
N VAL A 230 -2.06 -3.82 23.04
CA VAL A 230 -3.35 -3.22 22.63
C VAL A 230 -3.05 -1.97 21.79
N ASN A 231 -3.06 -2.14 20.47
CA ASN A 231 -2.82 -1.07 19.50
C ASN A 231 -4.00 -1.01 18.52
N LEU A 232 -4.90 -0.04 18.73
CA LEU A 232 -6.16 0.08 17.99
C LEU A 232 -6.40 1.53 17.63
N ALA A 233 -6.59 1.78 16.34
CA ALA A 233 -7.01 3.07 15.83
C ALA A 233 -8.52 3.07 15.56
N GLY A 234 -9.25 4.01 16.15
CA GLY A 234 -10.64 4.27 15.78
C GLY A 234 -11.64 3.17 16.16
N ALA A 235 -11.41 2.48 17.29
CA ALA A 235 -12.32 1.49 17.84
C ALA A 235 -13.67 2.09 18.25
N SER A 236 -14.74 1.30 18.09
CA SER A 236 -16.07 1.66 18.59
C SER A 236 -16.18 1.36 20.08
N VAL A 237 -16.84 2.24 20.83
CA VAL A 237 -17.31 1.93 22.19
C VAL A 237 -18.81 1.72 22.11
N LEU A 238 -19.30 0.58 22.63
CA LEU A 238 -20.71 0.21 22.59
C LEU A 238 -21.29 0.19 24.00
N GLY A 239 -22.38 0.92 24.21
CA GLY A 239 -23.17 0.90 25.43
C GLY A 239 -24.33 -0.10 25.31
N VAL A 240 -24.61 -0.80 26.40
CA VAL A 240 -25.74 -1.72 26.55
C VAL A 240 -26.56 -1.28 27.75
N LEU A 241 -27.87 -1.16 27.59
CA LEU A 241 -28.80 -0.97 28.70
C LEU A 241 -29.83 -2.11 28.66
N ARG A 242 -30.01 -2.77 29.81
CA ARG A 242 -30.96 -3.89 29.98
C ARG A 242 -31.97 -3.60 31.09
N ILE A 243 -33.24 -3.89 30.83
CA ILE A 243 -34.30 -3.90 31.85
C ILE A 243 -35.12 -5.17 31.63
N GLY A 244 -35.12 -6.08 32.61
CA GLY A 244 -35.77 -7.38 32.46
C GLY A 244 -35.18 -8.19 31.30
N ARG A 245 -35.98 -8.43 30.25
CA ARG A 245 -35.56 -9.14 29.03
C ARG A 245 -35.22 -8.22 27.86
N ASP A 246 -35.54 -6.93 27.98
CA ASP A 246 -35.31 -5.96 26.92
C ASP A 246 -33.87 -5.45 26.97
N GLU A 247 -33.27 -5.32 25.79
CA GLU A 247 -31.92 -4.79 25.60
C GLU A 247 -31.94 -3.68 24.54
N ARG A 248 -31.16 -2.64 24.80
CA ARG A 248 -30.79 -1.63 23.80
C ARG A 248 -29.28 -1.48 23.73
N LEU A 249 -28.82 -1.25 22.51
CA LEU A 249 -27.44 -1.03 22.14
C LEU A 249 -27.31 0.37 21.54
N ILE A 250 -26.22 1.05 21.87
CA ILE A 250 -25.85 2.32 21.25
C ILE A 250 -24.33 2.37 21.08
N GLN A 251 -23.88 3.08 20.06
CA GLN A 251 -22.45 3.31 19.83
C GLN A 251 -22.10 4.76 20.18
N ALA A 252 -20.93 4.96 20.80
CA ALA A 252 -20.42 6.30 21.05
C ALA A 252 -20.15 7.03 19.72
N ALA A 253 -20.47 8.32 19.67
CA ALA A 253 -20.22 9.14 18.48
C ALA A 253 -18.71 9.22 18.17
N ASN A 254 -17.90 9.46 19.21
CA ASN A 254 -16.45 9.50 19.09
C ASN A 254 -15.88 8.08 18.96
N ARG A 255 -14.73 7.97 18.31
CA ARG A 255 -13.95 6.74 18.20
C ARG A 255 -12.84 6.76 19.24
N LEU A 256 -12.51 5.57 19.75
CA LEU A 256 -11.45 5.37 20.71
C LEU A 256 -10.17 4.90 20.00
N SER A 257 -9.04 5.54 20.30
CA SER A 257 -7.74 5.03 19.87
C SER A 257 -6.89 4.72 21.10
N VAL A 258 -6.20 3.59 21.08
CA VAL A 258 -5.37 3.10 22.19
C VAL A 258 -4.06 2.59 21.61
N ASP A 259 -2.95 2.98 22.21
CA ASP A 259 -1.63 2.47 21.89
C ASP A 259 -0.83 2.25 23.18
N THR A 260 -0.49 0.99 23.42
CA THR A 260 0.16 0.57 24.67
C THR A 260 1.63 0.23 24.50
N GLU A 261 2.16 0.33 23.29
CA GLU A 261 3.51 -0.07 22.96
C GLU A 261 4.40 1.15 22.76
N ALA A 262 5.58 1.14 23.39
CA ALA A 262 6.56 2.17 23.12
C ALA A 262 7.24 1.92 21.77
N PRO A 263 7.58 2.99 21.04
CA PRO A 263 8.35 2.87 19.81
C PRO A 263 9.74 2.29 20.08
N ARG A 264 10.39 1.82 19.02
CA ARG A 264 11.75 1.25 19.05
C ARG A 264 12.68 2.07 18.18
N ILE A 265 13.93 2.20 18.62
CA ILE A 265 15.02 2.71 17.79
C ILE A 265 15.72 1.52 17.14
N ALA A 266 15.29 1.19 15.92
CA ALA A 266 15.72 0.01 15.17
C ALA A 266 17.19 0.11 14.74
N THR A 267 17.57 1.24 14.17
CA THR A 267 18.93 1.47 13.63
C THR A 267 19.50 2.75 14.22
N ILE A 268 20.81 2.73 14.52
CA ILE A 268 21.58 3.92 14.90
C ILE A 268 22.83 4.02 14.05
N LEU A 269 23.22 5.25 13.72
CA LEU A 269 24.46 5.55 13.02
C LEU A 269 25.19 6.71 13.71
N PRO A 270 26.51 6.65 13.89
CA PRO A 270 27.34 5.46 13.68
C PRO A 270 26.91 4.31 14.61
N GLU A 271 27.28 3.08 14.28
CA GLU A 271 27.03 1.96 15.21
C GLU A 271 27.69 2.23 16.57
N ALA A 272 27.14 1.63 17.63
CA ALA A 272 27.73 1.74 18.96
C ALA A 272 29.18 1.23 18.95
N ASN A 273 30.09 2.04 19.49
CA ASN A 273 31.54 1.86 19.53
C ASN A 273 32.25 1.90 18.16
N ALA A 274 31.57 2.33 17.09
CA ALA A 274 32.20 2.49 15.79
C ALA A 274 33.36 3.49 15.82
N ARG A 275 34.39 3.24 15.00
CA ARG A 275 35.40 4.24 14.66
C ARG A 275 35.05 4.85 13.31
N VAL A 276 34.91 6.16 13.24
CA VAL A 276 34.54 6.90 12.02
C VAL A 276 35.61 7.92 11.68
N VAL A 277 35.86 8.14 10.39
CA VAL A 277 36.88 9.12 9.96
C VAL A 277 36.28 10.52 9.88
N ARG A 278 37.08 11.52 10.27
CA ARG A 278 36.72 12.94 10.16
C ARG A 278 36.55 13.35 8.69
N GLY A 279 35.34 13.26 8.16
CA GLY A 279 35.05 13.58 6.76
C GLY A 279 33.61 13.97 6.44
N GLN A 280 32.62 13.45 7.20
CA GLN A 280 31.22 13.88 7.29
C GLN A 280 30.46 12.88 8.17
N VAL A 281 30.67 12.96 9.48
CA VAL A 281 30.00 12.06 10.42
C VAL A 281 28.53 12.46 10.49
N SER A 282 27.63 11.54 10.15
CA SER A 282 26.21 11.69 10.46
C SER A 282 25.88 10.97 11.76
N VAL A 283 24.95 11.53 12.50
CA VAL A 283 24.31 10.90 13.65
C VAL A 283 22.86 10.67 13.24
N SER A 284 22.44 9.41 13.17
CA SER A 284 21.08 9.04 12.74
C SER A 284 20.44 8.01 13.65
N ALA A 285 19.13 8.04 13.72
CA ALA A 285 18.28 7.02 14.33
C ALA A 285 17.08 6.73 13.45
N VAL A 286 16.74 5.45 13.27
CA VAL A 286 15.52 5.00 12.59
C VAL A 286 14.53 4.52 13.65
N PHE A 287 13.30 5.01 13.56
CA PHE A 287 12.22 4.65 14.46
C PHE A 287 11.32 3.58 13.82
N ASP A 288 10.85 2.67 14.65
CA ASP A 288 9.85 1.66 14.31
C ASP A 288 8.80 1.63 15.41
N ASP A 289 7.55 1.84 15.04
CA ASP A 289 6.40 1.86 15.95
C ASP A 289 5.35 0.79 15.58
N GLY A 290 5.69 -0.12 14.65
CA GLY A 290 4.79 -1.20 14.23
C GLY A 290 3.41 -0.70 13.80
N SER A 291 2.37 -1.17 14.50
CA SER A 291 0.97 -0.76 14.30
C SER A 291 0.47 0.27 15.32
N GLY A 292 1.39 0.92 16.02
CA GLY A 292 1.12 1.94 17.03
C GLY A 292 0.62 3.27 16.44
N SER A 293 0.64 4.29 17.27
CA SER A 293 0.14 5.63 17.00
C SER A 293 1.08 6.46 16.10
N GLY A 294 2.28 5.94 15.84
CA GLY A 294 3.38 6.52 15.08
C GLY A 294 4.12 7.59 15.88
N ILE A 295 5.40 7.80 15.55
CA ILE A 295 6.22 8.85 16.16
C ILE A 295 5.59 10.23 15.97
N ASP A 296 5.62 11.04 17.03
CA ASP A 296 5.42 12.48 16.97
C ASP A 296 6.76 13.20 16.74
N PRO A 297 7.00 13.75 15.53
CA PRO A 297 8.24 14.46 15.21
C PRO A 297 8.57 15.62 16.15
N ALA A 298 7.56 16.27 16.75
CA ALA A 298 7.77 17.43 17.63
C ALA A 298 8.43 17.05 18.95
N THR A 299 8.37 15.77 19.33
CA THR A 299 8.94 15.24 20.59
C THR A 299 10.35 14.68 20.42
N VAL A 300 10.81 14.52 19.18
CA VAL A 300 12.15 14.00 18.89
C VAL A 300 13.21 14.97 19.42
N ARG A 301 14.19 14.44 20.14
CA ARG A 301 15.36 15.19 20.60
C ARG A 301 16.63 14.47 20.22
N MET A 302 17.61 15.22 19.72
CA MET A 302 18.96 14.73 19.41
C MET A 302 20.00 15.52 20.21
N ILE A 303 20.81 14.80 20.97
CA ILE A 303 21.88 15.37 21.80
C ILE A 303 23.20 14.74 21.36
N VAL A 304 24.21 15.55 21.07
CA VAL A 304 25.57 15.10 20.75
C VAL A 304 26.55 15.77 21.72
N ASN A 305 27.34 14.96 22.42
CA ASN A 305 28.31 15.40 23.45
C ASN A 305 27.70 16.33 24.50
N GLY A 306 26.45 16.07 24.89
CA GLY A 306 25.72 16.88 25.89
C GLY A 306 25.09 18.16 25.35
N ARG A 307 25.29 18.50 24.07
CA ARG A 307 24.64 19.63 23.41
C ARG A 307 23.38 19.18 22.68
N ASP A 308 22.26 19.85 22.94
CA ASP A 308 21.05 19.70 22.14
C ASP A 308 21.28 20.27 20.73
N VAL A 309 21.10 19.42 19.74
CA VAL A 309 21.31 19.69 18.31
C VAL A 309 20.06 19.38 17.50
N THR A 310 18.91 19.29 18.16
CA THR A 310 17.61 18.93 17.56
C THR A 310 17.25 19.85 16.38
N ASP A 311 17.44 21.16 16.53
CA ASP A 311 17.08 22.15 15.48
C ASP A 311 17.92 22.05 14.20
N GLN A 312 19.04 21.34 14.26
CA GLN A 312 19.92 21.12 13.11
C GLN A 312 19.58 19.81 12.38
N ALA A 313 18.74 18.96 12.98
CA ALA A 313 18.42 17.65 12.47
C ALA A 313 17.26 17.68 11.47
N THR A 314 17.33 16.83 10.45
CA THR A 314 16.15 16.44 9.68
C THR A 314 15.37 15.39 10.47
N ILE A 315 14.13 15.70 10.81
CA ILE A 315 13.27 14.84 11.63
C ILE A 315 12.00 14.50 10.84
N THR A 316 11.66 13.22 10.82
CA THR A 316 10.42 12.67 10.27
C THR A 316 9.84 11.65 11.25
N PRO A 317 8.60 11.17 11.06
CA PRO A 317 8.07 10.07 11.88
C PRO A 317 8.89 8.77 11.80
N SER A 318 9.74 8.60 10.78
CA SER A 318 10.48 7.35 10.55
C SER A 318 11.97 7.45 10.92
N PHE A 319 12.55 8.65 10.93
CA PHE A 319 13.96 8.83 11.27
C PHE A 319 14.27 10.23 11.76
N ALA A 320 15.38 10.33 12.50
CA ALA A 320 16.07 11.57 12.82
C ALA A 320 17.51 11.47 12.34
N ASN A 321 18.00 12.49 11.64
CA ASN A 321 19.35 12.50 11.08
C ASN A 321 19.96 13.90 11.15
N LEU A 322 21.23 13.95 11.52
CA LEU A 322 22.00 15.17 11.68
C LEU A 322 23.42 14.96 11.17
N ARG A 323 24.01 16.00 10.57
CA ARG A 323 25.46 16.14 10.39
C ARG A 323 25.95 17.22 11.36
N PRO A 324 26.62 16.85 12.47
CA PRO A 324 27.00 17.83 13.48
C PRO A 324 28.08 18.77 12.96
N ASP A 325 27.86 20.09 13.07
CA ASP A 325 28.86 21.11 12.70
C ASP A 325 30.14 21.01 13.53
N GLN A 326 30.00 20.53 14.77
CA GLN A 326 31.09 20.39 15.74
C GLN A 326 31.15 18.95 16.26
N ILE A 327 31.96 18.12 15.60
CA ILE A 327 32.32 16.79 16.06
C ILE A 327 33.76 16.81 16.59
N ILE A 328 34.01 16.23 17.77
CA ILE A 328 35.35 16.20 18.35
C ILE A 328 36.12 14.97 17.85
N ILE A 329 37.42 15.09 17.63
CA ILE A 329 38.29 13.92 17.47
C ILE A 329 38.32 13.16 18.80
N GLY A 330 38.25 11.84 18.74
CA GLY A 330 38.15 10.98 19.92
C GLY A 330 36.70 10.56 20.20
N ARG A 331 36.41 10.26 21.46
CA ARG A 331 35.14 9.67 21.87
C ARG A 331 34.01 10.72 21.83
N ASN A 332 32.96 10.43 21.08
CA ASN A 332 31.72 11.17 21.02
C ASN A 332 30.58 10.33 21.61
N VAL A 333 29.55 10.99 22.12
CA VAL A 333 28.32 10.36 22.62
C VAL A 333 27.12 11.00 21.95
N ALA A 334 26.24 10.20 21.38
CA ALA A 334 24.96 10.64 20.85
C ALA A 334 23.82 10.04 21.66
N THR A 335 22.76 10.82 21.85
CA THR A 335 21.51 10.39 22.47
C THR A 335 20.35 10.84 21.60
N VAL A 336 19.44 9.92 21.31
CA VAL A 336 18.18 10.22 20.62
C VAL A 336 17.02 9.78 21.52
N SER A 337 16.02 10.63 21.66
CA SER A 337 14.74 10.28 22.28
C SER A 337 13.57 10.73 21.42
N ALA A 338 12.45 10.03 21.54
CA ALA A 338 11.21 10.35 20.85
C ALA A 338 10.01 9.87 21.66
N GLU A 339 8.84 10.40 21.36
CA GLU A 339 7.55 9.91 21.81
C GLU A 339 6.68 9.58 20.59
N ASP A 340 5.81 8.59 20.72
CA ASP A 340 4.71 8.39 19.80
C ASP A 340 3.56 9.39 20.06
N ARG A 341 2.49 9.34 19.26
CA ARG A 341 1.33 10.22 19.44
C ARG A 341 0.47 9.88 20.66
N ALA A 342 0.65 8.72 21.27
CA ALA A 342 0.06 8.35 22.55
C ALA A 342 0.90 8.85 23.75
N GLY A 343 2.14 9.29 23.51
CA GLY A 343 3.08 9.74 24.52
C GLY A 343 3.88 8.61 25.17
N ASN A 344 3.98 7.43 24.54
CA ASN A 344 4.92 6.40 24.94
C ASN A 344 6.33 6.80 24.46
N ARG A 345 7.33 6.60 25.32
CA ARG A 345 8.67 7.18 25.14
C ARG A 345 9.71 6.13 24.77
N VAL A 346 10.67 6.52 23.93
CA VAL A 346 11.89 5.76 23.65
C VAL A 346 13.11 6.66 23.78
N SER A 347 14.22 6.10 24.28
CA SER A 347 15.52 6.78 24.29
C SER A 347 16.66 5.79 24.10
N LYS A 348 17.70 6.20 23.38
CA LYS A 348 18.93 5.43 23.17
C LYS A 348 20.13 6.35 23.19
N SER A 349 21.14 5.98 23.97
CA SER A 349 22.43 6.65 24.02
C SER A 349 23.53 5.68 23.59
N TRP A 350 24.45 6.15 22.75
CA TRP A 350 25.58 5.35 22.27
C TRP A 350 26.82 6.22 22.08
N ALA A 351 27.98 5.58 22.16
CA ALA A 351 29.26 6.23 21.92
C ALA A 351 29.85 5.78 20.57
N PHE A 352 30.64 6.64 19.95
CA PHE A 352 31.47 6.31 18.79
C PHE A 352 32.76 7.13 18.86
N THR A 353 33.79 6.73 18.14
CA THR A 353 35.09 7.42 18.14
C THR A 353 35.34 8.03 16.77
N VAL A 354 35.61 9.32 16.71
CA VAL A 354 36.03 9.98 15.48
C VAL A 354 37.56 9.94 15.44
N ALA A 355 38.12 9.20 14.49
CA ALA A 355 39.53 9.25 14.20
C ALA A 355 39.84 10.49 13.35
N ASP A 356 40.98 11.13 13.60
CA ASP A 356 41.56 12.01 12.60
C ASP A 356 41.82 11.20 11.33
N ALA A 357 41.79 11.84 10.16
CA ALA A 357 41.93 11.15 8.87
C ALA A 357 43.31 10.48 8.74
N THR A 358 43.43 9.28 9.28
CA THR A 358 44.57 8.40 9.08
C THR A 358 44.37 7.66 7.77
N SER A 359 45.47 7.19 7.22
CA SER A 359 45.67 6.35 6.03
C SER A 359 44.69 5.17 5.77
N GLU A 360 43.68 4.99 6.60
CA GLU A 360 42.78 3.84 6.68
C GLU A 360 41.50 3.99 5.86
N ILE A 361 40.91 5.19 5.77
CA ILE A 361 39.81 5.51 4.84
C ILE A 361 40.01 6.94 4.31
N LYS A 362 40.11 7.07 2.99
CA LYS A 362 40.40 8.32 2.28
C LYS A 362 39.15 8.93 1.64
N LEU A 363 38.31 8.12 1.00
CA LEU A 363 37.18 8.62 0.20
C LEU A 363 36.11 7.54 0.05
N LEU A 364 34.84 7.94 0.14
CA LEU A 364 33.70 7.12 -0.26
C LEU A 364 32.85 7.91 -1.26
N THR A 365 32.63 7.33 -2.44
CA THR A 365 31.81 7.90 -3.52
C THR A 365 30.84 6.88 -4.08
N HIS A 366 29.81 7.38 -4.77
CA HIS A 366 28.91 6.56 -5.58
C HIS A 366 28.63 7.28 -6.91
N ASP A 367 28.19 6.53 -7.91
CA ASP A 367 27.83 7.04 -9.24
C ASP A 367 26.32 7.19 -9.46
N ALA A 368 25.51 7.03 -8.40
CA ALA A 368 24.05 7.07 -8.50
C ALA A 368 23.55 8.32 -9.26
N PRO A 369 22.75 8.16 -10.33
CA PRO A 369 22.19 9.26 -11.10
C PRO A 369 21.12 10.03 -10.31
N THR A 370 20.67 11.17 -10.84
CA THR A 370 19.60 11.99 -10.23
C THR A 370 18.20 11.33 -10.27
N ARG A 371 18.02 10.30 -11.11
CA ARG A 371 16.84 9.44 -11.17
C ARG A 371 17.30 8.01 -11.39
N VAL A 372 16.76 7.07 -10.62
CA VAL A 372 17.08 5.64 -10.71
C VAL A 372 15.86 4.85 -11.16
N GLU A 373 16.05 3.69 -11.76
CA GLU A 373 15.00 2.74 -12.14
C GLU A 373 15.30 1.35 -11.58
N PRO A 374 14.27 0.50 -11.33
CA PRO A 374 14.50 -0.89 -10.97
C PRO A 374 15.35 -1.63 -12.00
N GLY A 375 16.51 -2.14 -11.55
CA GLY A 375 17.51 -2.79 -12.38
C GLY A 375 18.79 -1.97 -12.58
N ASP A 376 18.77 -0.67 -12.30
CA ASP A 376 19.97 0.18 -12.36
C ASP A 376 21.02 -0.33 -11.38
N VAL A 377 22.29 -0.23 -11.78
CA VAL A 377 23.42 -0.62 -10.95
C VAL A 377 24.14 0.63 -10.47
N ILE A 378 24.13 0.83 -9.15
CA ILE A 378 24.91 1.87 -8.47
C ILE A 378 26.25 1.26 -8.06
N THR A 379 27.33 1.86 -8.54
CA THR A 379 28.70 1.51 -8.14
C THR A 379 29.10 2.36 -6.94
N VAL A 380 29.52 1.71 -5.87
CA VAL A 380 30.05 2.34 -4.66
C VAL A 380 31.55 2.09 -4.62
N ARG A 381 32.33 3.16 -4.45
CA ARG A 381 33.80 3.10 -4.40
C ARG A 381 34.30 3.65 -3.09
N LEU A 382 35.06 2.83 -2.38
CA LEU A 382 35.73 3.16 -1.13
C LEU A 382 37.24 3.12 -1.36
N GLU A 383 37.95 4.19 -1.00
CA GLU A 383 39.41 4.24 -0.98
C GLU A 383 39.90 4.25 0.48
N GLY A 384 40.84 3.38 0.82
CA GLY A 384 41.30 3.19 2.20
C GLY A 384 42.59 2.38 2.31
N ALA A 385 42.84 1.79 3.49
CA ALA A 385 43.96 0.89 3.73
C ALA A 385 43.79 -0.41 2.94
N LYS A 386 44.91 -0.96 2.47
CA LYS A 386 44.95 -2.17 1.65
C LYS A 386 44.77 -3.45 2.48
N GLY A 387 44.20 -4.49 1.89
CA GLY A 387 44.11 -5.84 2.45
C GLY A 387 43.04 -6.02 3.53
N GLY A 388 42.05 -5.13 3.59
CA GLY A 388 40.91 -5.20 4.49
C GLY A 388 39.70 -5.93 3.91
N ARG A 389 38.65 -6.10 4.72
CA ARG A 389 37.33 -6.53 4.26
C ARG A 389 36.40 -5.33 4.27
N ALA A 390 35.78 -5.04 3.13
CA ALA A 390 34.86 -3.92 3.02
C ALA A 390 33.43 -4.37 2.71
N THR A 391 32.47 -3.72 3.35
CA THR A 391 31.04 -3.82 3.04
C THR A 391 30.44 -2.43 2.88
N PHE A 392 29.28 -2.35 2.24
CA PHE A 392 28.56 -1.10 2.09
C PHE A 392 27.05 -1.28 2.22
N ASP A 393 26.39 -0.18 2.55
CA ASP A 393 24.96 -0.04 2.72
C ASP A 393 24.43 1.03 1.75
N VAL A 394 23.22 0.83 1.24
CA VAL A 394 22.47 1.81 0.45
C VAL A 394 21.06 1.92 1.03
N GLY A 395 20.80 2.99 1.76
CA GLY A 395 19.55 3.19 2.49
C GLY A 395 19.29 2.06 3.48
N ARG A 396 18.20 1.30 3.25
CA ARG A 396 17.81 0.14 4.06
C ARG A 396 18.53 -1.17 3.68
N ASN A 397 19.26 -1.19 2.56
CA ASN A 397 19.97 -2.39 2.11
C ASN A 397 21.34 -2.40 2.74
N GLN A 398 21.62 -3.41 3.57
CA GLN A 398 22.80 -3.44 4.44
C GLN A 398 23.75 -4.58 4.10
N ASN A 399 25.01 -4.42 4.50
CA ASN A 399 26.06 -5.42 4.54
C ASN A 399 26.38 -6.07 3.18
N MET A 400 26.38 -5.27 2.12
CA MET A 400 26.74 -5.73 0.78
C MET A 400 28.27 -5.79 0.65
N PRO A 401 28.84 -6.89 0.13
CA PRO A 401 30.30 -7.02 0.04
C PRO A 401 30.89 -6.08 -1.03
N MET A 402 32.11 -5.60 -0.76
CA MET A 402 32.94 -4.91 -1.74
C MET A 402 34.17 -5.76 -2.08
N SER A 403 34.68 -5.62 -3.30
CA SER A 403 35.91 -6.28 -3.76
C SER A 403 37.05 -5.29 -3.86
N GLU A 404 38.21 -5.62 -3.30
CA GLU A 404 39.43 -4.81 -3.43
C GLU A 404 40.08 -5.02 -4.80
N ASN A 405 40.12 -3.97 -5.63
CA ASN A 405 40.82 -3.95 -6.90
C ASN A 405 40.91 -2.51 -7.46
N PRO A 406 42.08 -1.86 -7.53
CA PRO A 406 43.41 -2.28 -7.04
C PRO A 406 43.57 -2.13 -5.52
N ASP A 407 44.75 -2.47 -4.96
CA ASP A 407 45.08 -2.31 -3.53
C ASP A 407 44.58 -0.98 -2.94
N GLY A 408 43.85 -1.07 -1.83
CA GLY A 408 43.26 0.08 -1.14
C GLY A 408 42.05 0.70 -1.82
N VAL A 409 41.54 0.12 -2.91
CA VAL A 409 40.31 0.57 -3.58
C VAL A 409 39.30 -0.58 -3.59
N TYR A 410 38.21 -0.40 -2.85
CA TYR A 410 37.13 -1.37 -2.76
C TYR A 410 35.95 -0.90 -3.59
N VAL A 411 35.39 -1.81 -4.39
CA VAL A 411 34.26 -1.54 -5.27
C VAL A 411 33.12 -2.49 -4.93
N GLY A 412 31.96 -1.91 -4.62
CA GLY A 412 30.69 -2.59 -4.44
C GLY A 412 29.71 -2.21 -5.55
N ARG A 413 28.78 -3.10 -5.88
CA ARG A 413 27.70 -2.82 -6.84
C ARG A 413 26.37 -3.20 -6.22
N TYR A 414 25.41 -2.29 -6.31
CA TYR A 414 24.05 -2.50 -5.81
C TYR A 414 23.05 -2.30 -6.95
N THR A 415 22.18 -3.29 -7.15
CA THR A 415 21.11 -3.24 -8.14
C THR A 415 19.81 -2.75 -7.50
N VAL A 416 19.29 -1.63 -7.99
CA VAL A 416 18.06 -1.00 -7.51
C VAL A 416 16.88 -1.96 -7.68
N ARG A 417 16.12 -2.20 -6.62
CA ARG A 417 15.00 -3.16 -6.65
C ARG A 417 13.69 -2.48 -7.06
N ARG A 418 12.72 -3.27 -7.52
CA ARG A 418 11.37 -2.78 -7.85
C ARG A 418 10.66 -2.29 -6.59
N GLY A 419 10.12 -1.06 -6.63
CA GLY A 419 9.39 -0.45 -5.52
C GLY A 419 10.27 0.05 -4.37
N GLU A 420 11.56 0.24 -4.63
CA GLU A 420 12.52 0.76 -3.66
C GLU A 420 12.60 2.29 -3.74
N ASP A 421 12.37 2.98 -2.63
CA ASP A 421 12.61 4.42 -2.55
C ASP A 421 14.04 4.69 -2.06
N LEU A 422 14.84 5.34 -2.90
CA LEU A 422 16.21 5.75 -2.59
C LEU A 422 16.32 7.28 -2.44
N SER A 423 15.21 7.98 -2.28
CA SER A 423 15.21 9.43 -2.06
C SER A 423 15.90 9.75 -0.74
N ASN A 424 16.96 10.57 -0.80
CA ASN A 424 17.83 10.92 0.32
C ASN A 424 18.48 9.72 1.04
N ALA A 425 18.69 8.61 0.32
CA ALA A 425 19.28 7.40 0.91
C ALA A 425 20.79 7.60 1.18
N PRO A 426 21.26 7.35 2.42
CA PRO A 426 22.68 7.37 2.73
C PRO A 426 23.40 6.19 2.07
N VAL A 427 24.65 6.41 1.66
CA VAL A 427 25.58 5.35 1.26
C VAL A 427 26.67 5.29 2.32
N ILE A 428 26.82 4.13 2.95
CA ILE A 428 27.73 3.93 4.08
C ILE A 428 28.65 2.79 3.71
N ALA A 429 29.94 2.89 4.02
CA ALA A 429 30.86 1.78 3.87
C ALA A 429 31.54 1.49 5.20
N THR A 430 31.77 0.20 5.43
CA THR A 430 32.53 -0.33 6.56
C THR A 430 33.79 -0.99 6.01
N LEU A 431 34.95 -0.66 6.57
CA LEU A 431 36.24 -1.30 6.28
C LEU A 431 36.82 -1.90 7.55
N GLU A 432 37.08 -3.21 7.51
CA GLU A 432 37.75 -3.94 8.57
C GLU A 432 39.20 -4.22 8.16
N VAL A 433 40.17 -3.68 8.91
CA VAL A 433 41.61 -3.89 8.69
C VAL A 433 42.24 -4.30 10.02
N GLY A 434 42.77 -5.51 10.08
CA GLY A 434 43.23 -6.12 11.33
C GLY A 434 42.08 -6.28 12.33
N ASN A 435 42.24 -5.71 13.54
CA ASN A 435 41.21 -5.72 14.59
C ASN A 435 40.34 -4.44 14.59
N ASN A 436 40.54 -3.53 13.64
CA ASN A 436 39.84 -2.25 13.59
C ASN A 436 38.72 -2.29 12.55
N LYS A 437 37.54 -1.81 12.94
CA LYS A 437 36.38 -1.58 12.07
C LYS A 437 36.17 -0.08 11.92
N TYR A 438 36.20 0.40 10.68
CA TYR A 438 36.03 1.79 10.31
C TYR A 438 34.74 1.96 9.51
N THR A 439 33.97 3.00 9.78
CA THR A 439 32.75 3.32 9.02
C THR A 439 32.81 4.74 8.47
N VAL A 440 32.34 4.94 7.24
CA VAL A 440 32.29 6.23 6.55
C VAL A 440 30.96 6.37 5.79
N GLU A 441 30.35 7.56 5.81
CA GLU A 441 29.22 7.91 4.93
C GLU A 441 29.74 8.68 3.72
N ALA A 442 29.17 8.41 2.55
CA ALA A 442 29.46 9.15 1.33
C ALA A 442 29.03 10.62 1.48
N LYS A 443 29.77 11.52 0.83
CA LYS A 443 29.46 12.95 0.89
C LYS A 443 28.08 13.25 0.32
N ASP A 444 27.85 12.74 -0.88
CA ASP A 444 26.59 12.84 -1.58
C ASP A 444 25.67 11.70 -1.14
N ARG A 445 24.39 12.04 -1.00
CA ARG A 445 23.33 11.05 -0.79
C ARG A 445 22.66 10.76 -2.12
N ILE A 446 22.08 9.57 -2.23
CA ILE A 446 21.26 9.25 -3.38
C ILE A 446 19.99 10.09 -3.24
N ASN A 447 19.79 11.03 -4.15
CA ASN A 447 18.59 11.86 -4.23
C ASN A 447 17.79 11.47 -5.47
N ALA A 448 17.67 10.17 -5.70
CA ALA A 448 17.10 9.61 -6.90
C ALA A 448 15.78 8.90 -6.56
N SER A 449 14.69 9.41 -7.12
CA SER A 449 13.40 8.72 -7.06
C SER A 449 13.46 7.52 -8.00
N ALA A 450 13.20 6.32 -7.48
CA ALA A 450 12.97 5.17 -8.34
C ALA A 450 11.71 5.39 -9.16
N SER A 451 11.83 5.49 -10.48
CA SER A 451 10.65 5.45 -11.35
C SER A 451 10.06 4.04 -11.29
N THR A 452 8.86 3.89 -10.75
CA THR A 452 8.15 2.60 -10.70
C THR A 452 7.43 2.28 -12.02
N SER A 453 7.45 3.18 -13.00
CA SER A 453 6.70 3.02 -14.25
C SER A 453 7.53 2.26 -15.28
N GLU A 454 7.21 0.99 -15.50
CA GLU A 454 7.61 0.25 -16.69
C GLU A 454 7.11 1.01 -17.94
N LEU A 455 7.93 1.14 -19.00
CA LEU A 455 7.49 1.80 -20.23
C LEU A 455 6.36 0.99 -20.87
N ASP A 456 5.20 1.62 -21.06
CA ASP A 456 4.08 1.02 -21.79
C ASP A 456 4.47 0.73 -23.25
N ALA A 457 3.85 -0.30 -23.83
CA ALA A 457 4.00 -0.59 -25.26
C ALA A 457 3.49 0.60 -26.11
N PRO A 458 4.25 1.06 -27.12
CA PRO A 458 3.77 2.05 -28.08
C PRO A 458 2.47 1.61 -28.75
N LYS A 459 1.59 2.55 -29.06
CA LYS A 459 0.39 2.31 -29.85
C LYS A 459 0.67 2.70 -31.29
N VAL A 460 0.55 1.77 -32.23
CA VAL A 460 0.56 2.09 -33.67
C VAL A 460 -0.86 2.45 -34.09
N THR A 461 -1.05 3.66 -34.59
CA THR A 461 -2.34 4.18 -35.08
C THR A 461 -2.47 4.03 -36.60
N SER A 462 -1.35 3.93 -37.33
CA SER A 462 -1.35 3.63 -38.75
C SER A 462 -0.01 3.00 -39.17
N PRO A 463 0.00 1.96 -40.01
CA PRO A 463 -1.17 1.24 -40.53
C PRO A 463 -1.86 0.38 -39.46
N ALA A 464 -3.11 -0.03 -39.72
CA ALA A 464 -3.83 -0.97 -38.87
C ALA A 464 -3.35 -2.42 -39.11
N ASP A 465 -3.54 -3.30 -38.13
CA ASP A 465 -3.20 -4.72 -38.27
C ASP A 465 -4.09 -5.38 -39.34
N GLY A 466 -3.47 -6.14 -40.24
CA GLY A 466 -4.08 -6.72 -41.44
C GLY A 466 -4.31 -5.74 -42.60
N ALA A 467 -3.89 -4.48 -42.49
CA ALA A 467 -4.11 -3.51 -43.57
C ALA A 467 -3.30 -3.84 -44.82
N LYS A 468 -3.86 -3.50 -45.99
CA LYS A 468 -3.12 -3.40 -47.25
C LYS A 468 -2.46 -2.03 -47.36
N VAL A 469 -1.16 -1.99 -47.63
CA VAL A 469 -0.35 -0.76 -47.61
C VAL A 469 0.37 -0.54 -48.93
N ASN A 470 0.43 0.73 -49.38
CA ASN A 470 1.20 1.15 -50.54
C ASN A 470 2.67 1.40 -50.17
N SER A 471 3.56 1.36 -51.17
CA SER A 471 4.92 1.89 -51.05
C SER A 471 4.96 3.35 -51.53
N PRO A 472 5.55 4.29 -50.76
CA PRO A 472 6.15 4.09 -49.44
C PRO A 472 5.13 4.07 -48.28
N MET A 473 5.49 3.41 -47.19
CA MET A 473 4.67 3.32 -45.97
C MET A 473 5.23 4.19 -44.85
N VAL A 474 4.36 4.94 -44.17
CA VAL A 474 4.71 5.70 -42.96
C VAL A 474 4.02 5.09 -41.75
N VAL A 475 4.78 4.81 -40.70
CA VAL A 475 4.25 4.32 -39.42
C VAL A 475 3.99 5.51 -38.50
N ARG A 476 2.76 5.59 -37.97
CA ARG A 476 2.32 6.61 -37.01
C ARG A 476 1.82 5.94 -35.74
N GLY A 477 1.98 6.63 -34.63
CA GLY A 477 1.50 6.13 -33.36
C GLY A 477 1.71 7.08 -32.20
N THR A 478 1.45 6.57 -31.00
CA THR A 478 1.68 7.27 -29.74
C THR A 478 2.47 6.41 -28.75
N ALA A 479 3.24 7.06 -27.89
CA ALA A 479 3.89 6.48 -26.72
C ALA A 479 4.02 7.56 -25.64
N ALA A 480 4.79 7.31 -24.58
CA ALA A 480 5.10 8.34 -23.62
C ALA A 480 5.75 9.57 -24.31
N PRO A 481 5.45 10.81 -23.87
CA PRO A 481 6.07 12.02 -24.41
C PRO A 481 7.60 12.01 -24.37
N ASN A 482 8.24 12.65 -25.36
CA ASN A 482 9.71 12.81 -25.44
C ASN A 482 10.52 11.51 -25.26
N THR A 483 9.95 10.37 -25.65
CA THR A 483 10.53 9.03 -25.47
C THR A 483 11.13 8.52 -26.78
N LYS A 484 12.30 7.89 -26.71
CA LYS A 484 12.93 7.25 -27.87
C LYS A 484 12.13 6.02 -28.31
N ILE A 485 11.86 5.91 -29.60
CA ILE A 485 11.11 4.82 -30.24
C ILE A 485 11.98 4.20 -31.32
N ARG A 486 11.93 2.88 -31.44
CA ARG A 486 12.49 2.14 -32.59
C ARG A 486 11.36 1.48 -33.37
N VAL A 487 11.32 1.73 -34.67
CA VAL A 487 10.36 1.15 -35.62
C VAL A 487 11.14 0.28 -36.60
N LYS A 488 10.96 -1.03 -36.50
CA LYS A 488 11.56 -2.02 -37.40
C LYS A 488 10.49 -2.60 -38.32
N VAL A 489 10.76 -2.67 -39.61
CA VAL A 489 9.87 -3.28 -40.61
C VAL A 489 10.59 -4.47 -41.24
N GLU A 490 10.00 -5.65 -41.13
CA GLU A 490 10.49 -6.90 -41.69
C GLU A 490 9.48 -7.44 -42.70
N TYR A 491 9.94 -8.25 -43.66
CA TYR A 491 9.05 -8.89 -44.64
C TYR A 491 9.21 -10.40 -44.62
N THR A 492 8.15 -11.09 -45.02
CA THR A 492 8.13 -12.51 -45.38
C THR A 492 7.42 -12.67 -46.71
N THR A 493 8.01 -13.38 -47.66
CA THR A 493 7.42 -13.64 -48.97
C THR A 493 7.72 -15.06 -49.43
N SER A 494 6.87 -15.61 -50.30
CA SER A 494 7.11 -16.90 -50.94
C SER A 494 7.59 -16.69 -52.37
N LEU A 495 8.72 -17.30 -52.73
CA LEU A 495 9.15 -17.44 -54.12
C LEU A 495 8.69 -18.78 -54.68
N LEU A 496 8.10 -18.74 -55.87
CA LEU A 496 7.66 -19.90 -56.63
C LEU A 496 6.75 -20.86 -55.81
N GLY A 497 6.02 -20.32 -54.83
CA GLY A 497 5.07 -21.07 -53.99
C GLY A 497 5.69 -22.02 -52.95
N ALA A 498 7.02 -22.14 -52.88
CA ALA A 498 7.68 -23.13 -52.02
C ALA A 498 8.84 -22.58 -51.16
N ILE A 499 9.47 -21.46 -51.55
CA ILE A 499 10.65 -20.93 -50.86
C ILE A 499 10.25 -19.72 -50.02
N ALA A 500 10.20 -19.89 -48.70
CA ALA A 500 9.98 -18.79 -47.76
C ALA A 500 11.25 -17.93 -47.65
N MET A 501 11.14 -16.65 -48.00
CA MET A 501 12.17 -15.65 -47.78
C MET A 501 11.72 -14.65 -46.73
N SER A 502 12.68 -14.18 -45.93
CA SER A 502 12.46 -13.09 -44.98
C SER A 502 13.62 -12.11 -45.00
N GLY A 503 13.37 -10.87 -44.59
CA GLY A 503 14.39 -9.83 -44.52
C GLY A 503 13.90 -8.60 -43.77
N THR A 504 14.79 -7.63 -43.57
CA THR A 504 14.46 -6.34 -42.95
C THR A 504 14.37 -5.28 -44.04
N ILE A 505 13.26 -4.55 -44.09
CA ILE A 505 13.05 -3.37 -44.94
C ILE A 505 13.78 -2.16 -44.37
N GLY A 506 13.65 -1.95 -43.06
CA GLY A 506 14.35 -0.86 -42.39
C GLY A 506 14.17 -0.87 -40.88
N ASP A 507 14.99 -0.06 -40.23
CA ASP A 507 15.04 0.07 -38.78
C ASP A 507 15.34 1.53 -38.43
N GLN A 508 14.35 2.24 -37.91
CA GLN A 508 14.43 3.67 -37.65
C GLN A 508 14.29 3.96 -36.16
N ALA A 509 15.17 4.82 -35.63
CA ALA A 509 15.04 5.39 -34.31
C ALA A 509 14.51 6.83 -34.40
N LEU A 510 13.53 7.17 -33.58
CA LEU A 510 12.95 8.52 -33.49
C LEU A 510 12.56 8.85 -32.05
N THR A 511 12.14 10.09 -31.77
CA THR A 511 11.64 10.50 -30.45
C THR A 511 10.20 10.99 -30.60
N THR A 512 9.31 10.62 -29.67
CA THR A 512 7.96 11.19 -29.65
C THR A 512 8.00 12.69 -29.37
N ASP A 513 7.00 13.42 -29.87
CA ASP A 513 6.83 14.84 -29.53
C ASP A 513 6.37 15.02 -28.06
N ALA A 514 6.18 16.28 -27.66
CA ALA A 514 5.72 16.64 -26.32
C ALA A 514 4.31 16.13 -26.00
N GLN A 515 3.54 15.74 -27.02
CA GLN A 515 2.21 15.15 -26.89
C GLN A 515 2.24 13.62 -26.99
N GLY A 516 3.43 13.01 -27.13
CA GLY A 516 3.60 11.56 -27.22
C GLY A 516 3.37 10.99 -28.61
N ASN A 517 3.23 11.79 -29.66
CA ASN A 517 3.03 11.29 -31.02
C ASN A 517 4.36 11.01 -31.71
N PHE A 518 4.38 10.01 -32.58
CA PHE A 518 5.52 9.72 -33.44
C PHE A 518 5.09 9.47 -34.89
N ARG A 519 6.00 9.77 -35.83
CA ARG A 519 5.85 9.54 -37.26
C ARG A 519 7.20 9.12 -37.84
N SER A 520 7.28 7.91 -38.38
CA SER A 520 8.50 7.42 -39.02
C SER A 520 8.81 8.22 -40.31
N ALA A 521 10.06 8.14 -40.78
CA ALA A 521 10.34 8.41 -42.18
C ALA A 521 9.69 7.30 -43.06
N PRO A 522 9.43 7.57 -44.35
CA PRO A 522 8.82 6.59 -45.23
C PRO A 522 9.70 5.33 -45.39
N PHE A 523 9.09 4.15 -45.33
CA PHE A 523 9.70 2.87 -45.66
C PHE A 523 9.32 2.48 -47.09
N GLU A 524 10.32 2.27 -47.94
CA GLU A 524 10.10 1.70 -49.28
C GLU A 524 9.88 0.19 -49.16
N LEU A 525 8.70 -0.28 -49.55
CA LEU A 525 8.27 -1.68 -49.42
C LEU A 525 8.70 -2.54 -50.62
N ASP A 526 9.93 -2.33 -51.06
CA ASP A 526 10.55 -3.07 -52.14
C ASP A 526 11.21 -4.33 -51.59
N THR A 527 10.91 -5.47 -52.21
CA THR A 527 11.56 -6.75 -51.90
C THR A 527 12.44 -7.15 -53.08
N PRO A 528 13.63 -7.72 -52.84
CA PRO A 528 14.61 -7.99 -53.90
C PRO A 528 14.12 -8.85 -55.07
N LEU A 529 13.02 -9.60 -54.92
CA LEU A 529 12.54 -10.56 -55.92
C LEU A 529 11.02 -10.46 -56.22
N GLY A 530 10.30 -9.46 -55.68
CA GLY A 530 8.91 -9.16 -56.04
C GLY A 530 7.91 -10.33 -55.95
N GLY A 531 7.48 -10.70 -54.74
CA GLY A 531 6.49 -11.78 -54.52
C GLY A 531 5.03 -11.28 -54.40
N GLN A 532 4.09 -12.08 -54.92
CA GLN A 532 2.64 -11.78 -54.95
C GLN A 532 1.98 -11.78 -53.55
N ASP A 533 2.56 -12.49 -52.57
CA ASP A 533 2.02 -12.64 -51.20
C ASP A 533 2.99 -12.10 -50.13
N THR A 534 3.60 -10.94 -50.39
CA THR A 534 4.54 -10.34 -49.44
C THR A 534 3.80 -9.77 -48.22
N LYS A 535 4.12 -10.27 -47.03
CA LYS A 535 3.64 -9.76 -45.74
C LYS A 535 4.75 -8.99 -45.04
N PHE A 536 4.38 -7.89 -44.38
CA PHE A 536 5.29 -7.10 -43.57
C PHE A 536 4.91 -7.18 -42.10
N THR A 537 5.92 -7.24 -41.23
CA THR A 537 5.79 -7.17 -39.78
C THR A 537 6.47 -5.90 -39.29
N ILE A 538 5.68 -4.99 -38.74
CA ILE A 538 6.13 -3.75 -38.11
C ILE A 538 6.25 -4.02 -36.62
N THR A 539 7.44 -3.84 -36.06
CA THR A 539 7.71 -3.93 -34.63
C THR A 539 8.07 -2.55 -34.11
N VAL A 540 7.33 -2.07 -33.11
CA VAL A 540 7.57 -0.78 -32.46
C VAL A 540 7.84 -1.00 -30.97
N ILE A 541 8.92 -0.41 -30.48
CA ILE A 541 9.31 -0.41 -29.06
C ILE A 541 9.64 1.01 -28.60
N ALA A 542 9.30 1.31 -27.36
CA ALA A 542 9.88 2.45 -26.65
C ALA A 542 11.17 2.01 -25.96
N ILE A 543 12.13 2.92 -25.88
CA ILE A 543 13.44 2.70 -25.27
C ILE A 543 13.60 3.78 -24.21
N SER A 544 13.84 3.37 -22.96
CA SER A 544 14.11 4.33 -21.87
C SER A 544 15.46 5.02 -22.06
N ASP A 545 15.71 6.08 -21.31
CA ASP A 545 17.03 6.73 -21.31
C ASP A 545 18.15 5.78 -20.88
N ALA A 546 17.83 4.76 -20.07
CA ALA A 546 18.72 3.68 -19.66
C ALA A 546 18.87 2.55 -20.70
N GLY A 547 18.22 2.66 -21.87
CA GLY A 547 18.34 1.70 -22.97
C GLY A 547 17.45 0.46 -22.85
N LYS A 548 16.49 0.44 -21.91
CA LYS A 548 15.57 -0.70 -21.72
C LYS A 548 14.38 -0.62 -22.69
N GLU A 549 14.07 -1.74 -23.35
CA GLU A 549 12.94 -1.84 -24.28
C GLU A 549 11.60 -2.03 -23.54
N SER A 550 10.55 -1.37 -24.00
CA SER A 550 9.15 -1.65 -23.63
C SER A 550 8.69 -3.00 -24.19
N PRO A 551 7.53 -3.53 -23.75
CA PRO A 551 6.86 -4.56 -24.53
C PRO A 551 6.66 -4.12 -25.98
N LYS A 552 6.81 -5.07 -26.91
CA LYS A 552 6.76 -4.83 -28.36
C LYS A 552 5.31 -4.64 -28.83
N LYS A 553 5.06 -3.59 -29.61
CA LYS A 553 3.85 -3.51 -30.44
C LYS A 553 4.16 -4.05 -31.82
N VAL A 554 3.45 -5.12 -32.20
CA VAL A 554 3.55 -5.73 -33.52
C VAL A 554 2.29 -5.41 -34.33
N VAL A 555 2.49 -5.04 -35.60
CA VAL A 555 1.44 -4.83 -36.60
C VAL A 555 1.85 -5.55 -37.87
N LYS A 556 0.97 -6.40 -38.40
CA LYS A 556 1.19 -7.13 -39.65
C LYS A 556 0.40 -6.46 -40.76
N VAL A 557 1.00 -6.26 -41.92
CA VAL A 557 0.34 -5.65 -43.09
C VAL A 557 0.73 -6.40 -44.36
N GLU A 558 -0.02 -6.19 -45.43
CA GLU A 558 0.21 -6.81 -46.73
C GLU A 558 0.44 -5.72 -47.78
N LYS A 559 1.21 -6.01 -48.83
CA LYS A 559 1.34 -5.06 -49.95
C LYS A 559 -0.02 -4.92 -50.65
N ALA A 560 -0.44 -3.68 -50.91
CA ALA A 560 -1.70 -3.37 -51.59
C ALA A 560 -1.72 -3.76 -53.06
#